data_AF-A0A8T5SQC5-F1
#
_entry.id   AF-A0A8T5SQC5-F1
#
_cell.length_a   1.000
_cell.length_b   1.000
_cell.length_c   1.000
_cell.angle_alpha   90.00
_cell.angle_beta   90.00
_cell.angle_gamma   90.00
#
_symmetry.space_group_name_H-M   'P 1'
#
loop_
_entity.id
_entity.type
_entity.pdbx_description
1 polymer ?
#
loop_
_entity_poly.entity_id
_entity_poly.type
_entity_poly.pdbx_seq_one_letter_code
_entity_poly.pdbx_strand_id
1 'polypeptide(L)'
;MVSLEKRDVWRESLSAMKASLESTYEFKTVVHEEARLIQGLKDVKKDYVIFSSYRRNAGKRRMNDIKSLIDTALEKLNCCDSKEASLIYLETLKTVMMQTRWASVLETLSEYDHTYGS
;
A
#
# COMPACT_ATOMS: atom_id res chain seq x y z
N MET A 1 8.20 -27.78 -17.62
CA MET A 1 6.88 -27.60 -16.97
C MET A 1 7.10 -27.04 -15.59
N VAL A 2 6.69 -25.81 -15.29
CA VAL A 2 6.39 -25.43 -13.89
C VAL A 2 5.18 -26.28 -13.48
N SER A 3 5.32 -27.04 -12.40
CA SER A 3 4.21 -27.80 -11.81
C SER A 3 3.11 -26.84 -11.35
N LEU A 4 1.85 -27.29 -11.35
CA LEU A 4 0.71 -26.56 -10.78
C LEU A 4 1.08 -25.95 -9.41
N GLU A 5 1.85 -26.69 -8.62
CA GLU A 5 2.35 -26.29 -7.31
C GLU A 5 3.07 -24.93 -7.30
N LYS A 6 3.96 -24.61 -8.27
CA LYS A 6 4.63 -23.30 -8.21
C LYS A 6 3.71 -22.16 -8.60
N ARG A 7 2.72 -22.41 -9.46
CA ARG A 7 1.68 -21.41 -9.78
C ARG A 7 0.83 -21.13 -8.55
N ASP A 8 0.46 -22.17 -7.80
CA ASP A 8 -0.27 -22.03 -6.56
C ASP A 8 0.55 -21.27 -5.51
N VAL A 9 1.84 -21.57 -5.37
CA VAL A 9 2.75 -20.80 -4.49
C VAL A 9 2.80 -19.32 -4.87
N TRP A 10 2.90 -18.98 -6.17
CA TRP A 10 2.89 -17.57 -6.59
C TRP A 10 1.55 -16.89 -6.33
N ARG A 11 0.43 -17.60 -6.53
CA ARG A 11 -0.91 -17.09 -6.24
C ARG A 11 -1.08 -16.81 -4.74
N GLU A 12 -0.68 -17.76 -3.90
CA GLU A 12 -0.71 -17.62 -2.44
C GLU A 12 0.18 -16.46 -1.99
N SER A 13 1.38 -16.35 -2.55
CA SER A 13 2.32 -15.27 -2.23
C SER A 13 1.74 -13.89 -2.58
N LEU A 14 1.14 -13.72 -3.77
CA LEU A 14 0.51 -12.46 -4.16
C LEU A 14 -0.73 -12.14 -3.32
N SER A 15 -1.53 -13.15 -2.98
CA SER A 15 -2.72 -12.98 -2.12
C SER A 15 -2.33 -12.56 -0.71
N ALA A 16 -1.31 -13.20 -0.13
CA ALA A 16 -0.76 -12.85 1.17
C ALA A 16 -0.15 -11.44 1.16
N MET A 17 0.57 -11.06 0.11
CA MET A 17 1.10 -9.71 -0.06
C MET A 17 -0.01 -8.66 -0.12
N LYS A 18 -1.11 -8.91 -0.86
CA LYS A 18 -2.27 -8.02 -0.90
C LYS A 18 -2.85 -7.79 0.49
N ALA A 19 -3.12 -8.87 1.23
CA ALA A 19 -3.66 -8.80 2.57
C ALA A 19 -2.71 -8.07 3.55
N SER A 20 -1.41 -8.34 3.45
CA SER A 20 -0.38 -7.69 4.27
C SER A 20 -0.29 -6.20 3.99
N LEU A 21 -0.32 -5.79 2.72
CA LEU A 21 -0.31 -4.37 2.32
C LEU A 21 -1.53 -3.64 2.88
N GLU A 22 -2.72 -4.20 2.69
CA GLU A 22 -3.99 -3.64 3.18
C GLU A 22 -3.97 -3.47 4.70
N SER A 23 -3.66 -4.54 5.44
CA SER A 23 -3.58 -4.49 6.90
C SER A 23 -2.54 -3.48 7.40
N THR A 24 -1.36 -3.45 6.76
CA THR A 24 -0.29 -2.51 7.14
C THR A 24 -0.73 -1.05 6.93
N TYR A 25 -1.39 -0.76 5.82
CA TYR A 25 -1.86 0.59 5.52
C TYR A 25 -2.95 1.03 6.48
N GLU A 26 -3.92 0.17 6.78
CA GLU A 26 -4.98 0.47 7.75
C GLU A 26 -4.39 0.75 9.13
N PHE A 27 -3.53 -0.14 9.63
CA PHE A 27 -2.88 0.01 10.93
C PHE A 27 -2.06 1.30 10.99
N LYS A 28 -1.20 1.56 10.00
CA LYS A 28 -0.40 2.78 9.93
C LYS A 28 -1.28 4.04 9.87
N THR A 29 -2.40 3.99 9.15
CA THR A 29 -3.33 5.11 9.03
C THR A 29 -3.99 5.40 10.38
N VAL A 30 -4.47 4.38 11.09
CA VAL A 30 -5.08 4.51 12.42
C VAL A 30 -4.08 5.09 13.41
N VAL A 31 -2.87 4.54 13.50
CA VAL A 31 -1.82 5.03 14.41
C VAL A 31 -1.48 6.49 14.14
N HIS A 32 -1.37 6.87 12.87
CA HIS A 32 -1.08 8.25 12.48
C HIS A 32 -2.20 9.23 12.86
N GLU A 33 -3.45 8.82 12.69
CA GLU A 33 -4.62 9.62 13.04
C GLU A 33 -4.78 9.77 14.55
N GLU A 34 -4.53 8.70 15.31
CA GLU A 34 -4.52 8.72 16.76
C GLU A 34 -3.43 9.65 17.28
N ALA A 35 -2.21 9.58 16.73
CA ALA A 35 -1.12 10.48 17.10
C ALA A 35 -1.48 11.95 16.86
N ARG A 36 -2.11 12.27 15.70
CA ARG A 36 -2.59 13.63 15.40
C ARG A 36 -3.71 14.09 16.33
N LEU A 37 -4.62 13.18 16.70
CA LEU A 37 -5.68 13.48 17.66
C LEU A 37 -5.10 13.83 19.03
N ILE A 38 -4.20 13.00 19.55
CA ILE A 38 -3.53 13.23 20.84
C ILE A 38 -2.76 14.56 20.82
N GLN A 39 -2.05 14.85 19.72
CA GLN A 39 -1.35 16.12 19.55
C GLN A 39 -2.33 17.30 19.59
N GLY A 40 -3.44 17.22 18.85
CA GLY A 40 -4.48 18.24 18.84
C GLY A 40 -5.11 18.49 20.20
N LEU A 41 -5.40 17.44 20.96
CA LEU A 41 -5.98 17.54 22.30
C LEU A 41 -5.01 18.16 23.32
N LYS A 42 -3.70 17.98 23.14
CA LYS A 42 -2.68 18.55 24.03
C LYS A 42 -2.38 20.03 23.74
N ASP A 43 -2.64 20.49 22.52
CA ASP A 43 -2.21 21.79 22.03
C ASP A 43 -3.35 22.81 22.15
N VAL A 44 -3.41 23.52 23.29
CA VAL A 44 -4.46 24.51 23.62
C VAL A 44 -4.55 25.66 22.60
N LYS A 45 -3.56 25.80 21.72
CA LYS A 45 -3.46 26.86 20.69
C LYS A 45 -3.94 26.46 19.29
N LYS A 46 -4.27 25.19 19.02
CA LYS A 46 -4.70 24.77 17.68
C LYS A 46 -6.22 24.77 17.56
N ASP A 47 -6.75 25.79 16.87
CA ASP A 47 -8.19 25.92 16.60
C ASP A 47 -8.74 24.82 15.68
N TYR A 48 -7.89 24.10 14.94
CA TYR A 48 -8.32 23.03 14.04
C TYR A 48 -7.21 21.99 13.76
N VAL A 49 -7.58 20.71 13.69
CA VAL A 49 -6.70 19.59 13.30
C VAL A 49 -7.23 18.98 12.00
N ILE A 50 -6.41 18.97 10.94
CA ILE A 50 -6.78 18.34 9.66
C ILE A 50 -6.59 16.82 9.76
N PHE A 51 -7.70 16.10 9.84
CA PHE A 51 -7.75 14.64 9.84
C PHE A 51 -7.76 14.03 8.42
N SER A 52 -8.14 14.78 7.39
CA SER A 52 -8.21 14.34 5.98
C SER A 52 -6.90 14.52 5.20
N SER A 53 -5.82 13.96 5.73
CA SER A 53 -4.46 14.12 5.17
C SER A 53 -4.17 13.23 3.95
N TYR A 54 -2.94 13.35 3.41
CA TYR A 54 -2.42 12.57 2.28
C TYR A 54 -2.78 11.07 2.35
N ARG A 55 -2.67 10.44 3.54
CA ARG A 55 -2.98 9.02 3.73
C ARG A 55 -4.43 8.69 3.34
N ARG A 56 -5.44 9.33 3.95
CA ARG A 56 -6.86 9.06 3.67
C ARG A 56 -7.27 9.26 2.21
N ASN A 57 -6.59 10.16 1.48
CA ASN A 57 -6.97 10.52 0.12
C ASN A 57 -6.06 9.88 -0.93
N ALA A 58 -4.82 10.38 -1.07
CA ALA A 58 -3.89 9.90 -2.08
C ALA A 58 -3.31 8.52 -1.73
N GLY A 59 -3.04 8.28 -0.44
CA GLY A 59 -2.61 6.97 0.05
C GLY A 59 -3.66 5.88 -0.20
N LYS A 60 -4.93 6.14 0.14
CA LYS A 60 -6.04 5.20 -0.11
C LYS A 60 -6.21 4.90 -1.60
N ARG A 61 -6.16 5.92 -2.46
CA ARG A 61 -6.25 5.74 -3.92
C ARG A 61 -5.13 4.83 -4.42
N ARG A 62 -3.88 5.11 -4.04
CA ARG A 62 -2.74 4.28 -4.44
C ARG A 62 -2.83 2.86 -3.91
N MET A 63 -3.30 2.66 -2.68
CA MET A 63 -3.51 1.32 -2.14
C MET A 63 -4.52 0.55 -2.99
N ASN A 64 -5.63 1.18 -3.38
CA ASN A 64 -6.59 0.57 -4.29
C ASN A 64 -5.99 0.24 -5.66
N ASP A 65 -5.14 1.11 -6.21
CA ASP A 65 -4.44 0.85 -7.48
C ASP A 65 -3.51 -0.37 -7.37
N ILE A 66 -2.77 -0.50 -6.27
CA ILE A 66 -1.91 -1.67 -6.00
C ILE A 66 -2.74 -2.94 -5.85
N LYS A 67 -3.86 -2.88 -5.10
CA LYS A 67 -4.78 -4.02 -4.95
C LYS A 67 -5.32 -4.47 -6.30
N SER A 68 -5.79 -3.53 -7.12
CA SER A 68 -6.29 -3.82 -8.47
C SER A 68 -5.21 -4.46 -9.34
N LEU A 69 -3.97 -3.99 -9.26
CA LEU A 69 -2.85 -4.56 -10.00
C LEU A 69 -2.58 -6.01 -9.59
N ILE A 70 -2.60 -6.31 -8.28
CA ILE A 70 -2.42 -7.67 -7.78
C ILE A 70 -3.59 -8.56 -8.20
N ASP A 71 -4.83 -8.07 -8.16
CA ASP A 71 -6.01 -8.81 -8.60
C ASP A 71 -5.93 -9.18 -10.07
N THR A 72 -5.55 -8.23 -10.94
CA THR A 72 -5.31 -8.50 -12.36
C THR A 72 -4.18 -9.54 -12.56
N ALA A 73 -3.12 -9.50 -11.76
CA ALA A 73 -2.05 -10.49 -11.83
C ALA A 73 -2.54 -11.89 -11.42
N LEU A 74 -3.35 -11.99 -10.36
CA LEU A 74 -3.95 -13.24 -9.90
C LEU A 74 -4.89 -13.85 -10.96
N GLU A 75 -5.70 -13.03 -11.62
CA GLU A 75 -6.54 -13.45 -12.74
C GLU A 75 -5.71 -14.00 -13.90
N LYS A 76 -4.66 -13.28 -14.30
CA LYS A 76 -3.76 -13.73 -15.39
C LYS A 76 -3.05 -15.04 -15.04
N LEU A 77 -2.59 -15.19 -13.80
CA LEU A 77 -1.96 -16.42 -13.31
C LEU A 77 -2.86 -17.65 -13.38
N ASN A 78 -4.19 -17.50 -13.47
CA ASN A 78 -5.12 -18.61 -13.63
C ASN A 78 -5.13 -19.16 -15.07
N CYS A 79 -4.89 -18.30 -16.07
CA CYS A 79 -5.11 -18.61 -17.48
C CYS A 79 -3.82 -18.82 -18.29
N CYS A 80 -2.64 -18.54 -17.73
CA CYS A 80 -1.39 -18.53 -18.48
C CYS A 80 -0.52 -19.79 -18.29
N ASP A 81 0.43 -19.97 -19.21
CA ASP A 81 1.40 -21.05 -19.15
C ASP A 81 2.49 -20.81 -18.07
N SER A 82 3.32 -21.83 -17.88
CA SER A 82 4.40 -21.85 -16.88
C SER A 82 5.41 -20.70 -17.00
N LYS A 83 5.72 -20.22 -18.21
CA LYS A 83 6.78 -19.23 -18.43
C LYS A 83 6.20 -17.84 -18.23
N GLU A 84 5.02 -17.62 -18.78
CA GLU A 84 4.28 -16.37 -18.67
C GLU A 84 3.88 -16.09 -17.21
N ALA A 85 3.48 -17.12 -16.47
CA ALA A 85 3.16 -16.99 -15.04
C ALA A 85 4.33 -16.44 -14.22
N SER A 86 5.56 -16.87 -14.51
CA SER A 86 6.75 -16.40 -13.81
C SER A 86 7.06 -14.94 -14.10
N LEU A 87 6.79 -14.49 -15.32
CA LEU A 87 6.95 -13.10 -15.74
C LEU A 87 5.90 -12.20 -15.07
N ILE A 88 4.63 -12.61 -15.09
CA ILE A 88 3.53 -11.90 -14.43
C ILE A 88 3.84 -11.70 -12.95
N TYR A 89 4.27 -12.76 -12.27
CA TYR A 89 4.65 -12.69 -10.86
C TYR A 89 5.78 -11.68 -10.62
N LEU A 90 6.88 -11.78 -11.38
CA LEU A 90 8.03 -10.90 -11.22
C LEU A 90 7.71 -9.43 -11.52
N GLU A 91 6.94 -9.16 -12.58
CA GLU A 91 6.53 -7.81 -12.96
C GLU A 91 5.60 -7.19 -11.90
N THR A 92 4.70 -8.00 -11.34
CA THR A 92 3.85 -7.61 -10.22
C THR A 92 4.70 -7.19 -9.01
N LEU A 93 5.66 -8.01 -8.60
CA LEU A 93 6.56 -7.68 -7.49
C LEU A 93 7.34 -6.38 -7.71
N LYS A 94 7.90 -6.19 -8.91
CA LYS A 94 8.64 -4.97 -9.26
C LYS A 94 7.75 -3.73 -9.18
N THR A 95 6.54 -3.83 -9.68
CA THR A 95 5.61 -2.69 -9.68
C THR A 95 5.15 -2.35 -8.27
N VAL A 96 4.81 -3.35 -7.47
CA VAL A 96 4.47 -3.16 -6.04
C VAL A 96 5.64 -2.55 -5.27
N MET A 97 6.86 -3.02 -5.49
CA MET A 97 8.06 -2.46 -4.86
C MET A 97 8.27 -0.98 -5.22
N MET A 98 8.10 -0.63 -6.49
CA MET A 98 8.23 0.77 -6.93
C MET A 98 7.16 1.66 -6.30
N GLN A 99 5.92 1.20 -6.26
CA GLN A 99 4.80 1.95 -5.67
C GLN A 99 4.95 2.14 -4.16
N THR A 100 5.39 1.10 -3.44
CA THR A 100 5.62 1.18 -1.99
C THR A 100 6.80 2.09 -1.66
N ARG A 101 7.88 2.07 -2.46
CA ARG A 101 9.00 3.01 -2.31
C ARG A 101 8.56 4.47 -2.49
N TRP A 102 7.80 4.77 -3.53
CA TRP A 102 7.26 6.12 -3.74
C TRP A 102 6.26 6.55 -2.67
N ALA A 103 5.47 5.61 -2.13
CA ALA A 103 4.61 5.87 -0.99
C ALA A 103 5.40 6.32 0.24
N SER A 104 6.47 5.61 0.59
CA SER A 104 7.33 5.99 1.69
C SER A 104 7.91 7.40 1.52
N VAL A 105 8.42 7.73 0.33
CA VAL A 105 8.99 9.08 0.07
C VAL A 105 7.92 10.17 0.24
N LEU A 106 6.74 9.98 -0.33
CA LEU A 106 5.66 10.97 -0.27
C LEU A 106 5.07 11.11 1.13
N GLU A 107 4.99 10.03 1.90
CA GLU A 107 4.60 10.09 3.32
C GLU A 107 5.60 10.93 4.12
N THR A 108 6.91 10.68 3.97
CA THR A 108 7.96 11.48 4.63
C THR A 108 7.90 12.96 4.26
N LEU A 109 7.73 13.28 2.98
CA LEU A 109 7.60 14.68 2.54
C LEU A 109 6.33 15.32 3.10
N SER A 110 5.20 14.60 3.12
CA SER A 110 3.95 15.12 3.68
C SER A 110 4.02 15.41 5.19
N GLU A 111 4.83 14.64 5.93
CA GLU A 111 5.08 14.87 7.36
C GLU A 111 5.95 16.11 7.60
N TYR A 112 6.87 16.41 6.68
CA TYR A 112 7.74 17.59 6.74
C TYR A 112 6.96 18.90 6.53
N ASP A 113 6.05 18.95 5.54
CA ASP A 113 5.23 20.14 5.28
C ASP A 113 4.35 20.54 6.48
N HIS A 114 3.94 19.57 7.31
CA HIS A 114 3.11 19.82 8.50
C HIS A 114 3.91 20.24 9.75
N THR A 115 5.24 20.14 9.73
CA THR A 115 6.09 20.49 10.90
C THR A 115 6.73 21.87 10.78
N TYR A 116 6.90 22.40 9.57
CA TYR A 116 7.55 23.70 9.33
C TYR A 116 6.66 24.75 8.64
N GLY A 117 5.41 24.41 8.28
CA GLY A 117 4.45 25.31 7.64
C GLY A 117 3.44 25.98 8.58
N SER A 118 3.74 26.12 9.87
CA SER A 118 2.89 26.78 10.87
C SER A 118 3.57 27.98 11.51
#